data_AF-A0A485CHG4-F1
#
_entry.id   AF-A0A485CHG4-F1
#
_cell.length_a   1.000
_cell.length_b   1.000
_cell.length_c   1.000
_cell.angle_alpha   90.00
_cell.angle_beta   90.00
_cell.angle_gamma   90.00
#
_symmetry.space_group_name_H-M   'P 1'
#
loop_
_entity.id
_entity.type
_entity.pdbx_description
1 polymer ?
#
loop_
_entity_poly.entity_id
_entity_poly.type
_entity_poly.pdbx_seq_one_letter_code
_entity_poly.pdbx_strand_id
1 'polypeptide(L)'
;MATFVSRFSLWLAMAAVAGVLALPARANTWPLPPSGSRLVGQNQFHVVQNDGGSLEAIAKKYNVGFLALLQQIPASILTFRVPAAY
;
A
#
# COMPACT_ATOMS: atom_id res chain seq x y z
N MET A 1 -32.55 19.17 27.43
CA MET A 1 -32.47 17.77 26.96
C MET A 1 -31.77 17.65 25.61
N ALA A 2 -32.15 18.42 24.57
CA ALA A 2 -31.59 18.30 23.21
C ALA A 2 -30.09 18.66 23.07
N THR A 3 -29.57 19.65 23.81
CA THR A 3 -28.15 20.05 23.76
C THR A 3 -27.20 19.03 24.39
N PHE A 4 -27.67 18.32 25.42
CA PHE A 4 -26.92 17.25 26.08
C PHE A 4 -26.73 16.04 25.16
N VAL A 5 -27.80 15.63 24.47
CA VAL A 5 -27.77 14.56 23.45
C VAL A 5 -26.87 14.95 22.26
N SER A 6 -26.89 16.22 21.84
CA SER A 6 -26.03 16.73 20.77
C SER A 6 -24.54 16.70 21.12
N ARG A 7 -24.17 17.08 22.35
CA ARG A 7 -22.77 17.02 22.80
C ARG A 7 -22.27 15.59 22.98
N PHE A 8 -23.12 14.70 23.49
CA PHE A 8 -22.80 13.28 23.59
C PHE A 8 -22.55 12.65 22.22
N SER A 9 -23.39 12.94 21.22
CA SER A 9 -23.16 12.50 19.84
C SER A 9 -21.85 13.03 19.24
N LEU A 10 -21.45 14.27 19.56
CA LEU A 10 -20.18 14.83 19.11
C LEU A 10 -18.98 14.06 19.68
N TRP A 11 -19.03 13.75 20.98
CA TRP A 11 -18.00 12.93 21.63
C TRP A 11 -17.92 11.53 21.02
N LEU A 12 -19.06 10.90 20.74
CA LEU A 12 -19.11 9.60 20.08
C LEU A 12 -18.50 9.64 18.68
N ALA A 13 -18.80 10.69 17.90
CA ALA A 13 -18.24 10.89 16.57
C ALA A 13 -16.72 11.12 16.62
N MET A 14 -16.23 11.91 17.57
CA MET A 14 -14.79 12.12 17.77
C MET A 14 -14.06 10.83 18.18
N ALA A 15 -14.66 10.04 19.07
CA ALA A 15 -14.11 8.74 19.46
C ALA A 15 -14.04 7.77 18.27
N ALA A 16 -15.05 7.78 17.40
CA ALA A 16 -15.05 6.98 16.17
C ALA A 16 -13.93 7.40 15.20
N VAL A 17 -13.75 8.71 14.99
CA VAL A 17 -12.66 9.23 14.13
C VAL A 17 -11.29 8.89 14.73
N ALA A 18 -11.10 9.07 16.04
CA ALA A 18 -9.86 8.68 16.72
C ALA A 18 -9.58 7.18 16.60
N GLY A 19 -10.63 6.34 16.69
CA GLY A 19 -10.53 4.90 16.47
C GLY A 19 -10.05 4.53 15.07
N VAL A 20 -10.56 5.21 14.03
CA VAL A 20 -10.13 5.00 12.64
C VAL A 20 -8.68 5.46 12.41
N LEU A 21 -8.27 6.56 13.04
CA LEU A 21 -6.90 7.06 12.94
C LEU A 21 -5.88 6.19 13.70
N ALA A 22 -6.34 5.38 14.65
CA ALA A 22 -5.51 4.46 15.42
C ALA A 22 -5.25 3.11 14.71
N LEU A 23 -5.83 2.87 13.51
CA LEU A 23 -5.50 1.66 12.77
C LEU A 23 -4.01 1.65 12.39
N PRO A 24 -3.31 0.51 12.57
CA PRO A 24 -1.90 0.41 12.20
C PRO A 24 -1.75 0.56 10.69
N ALA A 25 -0.93 1.52 10.26
CA ALA A 25 -0.53 1.64 8.87
C ALA A 25 0.28 0.40 8.46
N ARG A 26 -0.15 -0.29 7.40
CA ARG A 26 0.55 -1.45 6.85
C ARG A 26 1.58 -0.98 5.82
N ALA A 27 2.85 -0.98 6.21
CA ALA A 27 3.97 -0.77 5.29
C ALA A 27 4.59 -2.13 4.88
N ASN A 28 5.18 -2.19 3.69
CA ASN A 28 5.96 -3.35 3.27
C ASN A 28 7.17 -3.52 4.21
N THR A 29 7.35 -4.73 4.73
CA THR A 29 8.45 -5.08 5.65
C THR A 29 9.57 -5.73 4.84
N TRP A 30 10.74 -5.10 4.78
CA TRP A 30 11.89 -5.60 4.03
C TRP A 30 12.89 -6.23 4.99
N PRO A 31 13.21 -7.54 4.86
CA PRO A 31 14.21 -8.16 5.72
C PRO A 31 15.58 -7.52 5.49
N LEU A 32 16.40 -7.49 6.54
CA LEU A 32 17.74 -6.94 6.43
C LEU A 32 18.57 -7.78 5.44
N PRO A 33 19.28 -7.13 4.50
CA PRO A 33 20.18 -7.83 3.61
C PRO A 33 21.42 -8.34 4.39
N PRO A 34 22.13 -9.36 3.88
CA PRO A 34 23.39 -9.82 4.44
C PRO A 34 24.42 -8.68 4.58
N SER A 35 25.35 -8.80 5.52
CA SER A 35 26.42 -7.81 5.75
C SER A 35 27.18 -7.50 4.45
N GLY A 36 27.23 -6.22 4.08
CA GLY A 36 27.87 -5.77 2.83
C GLY A 36 26.94 -5.72 1.61
N SER A 37 25.67 -6.14 1.73
CA SER A 37 24.67 -6.05 0.66
C SER A 37 23.65 -4.94 0.94
N ARG A 38 23.15 -4.31 -0.13
CA ARG A 38 22.06 -3.31 -0.11
C ARG A 38 20.81 -3.78 -0.85
N LEU A 39 20.85 -4.99 -1.40
CA LEU A 39 19.78 -5.56 -2.21
C LEU A 39 18.81 -6.35 -1.32
N VAL A 40 17.54 -5.96 -1.32
CA VAL A 40 16.45 -6.60 -0.56
C VAL A 40 15.32 -7.07 -1.47
N GLY A 41 14.62 -8.13 -1.09
CA GLY A 41 13.44 -8.69 -1.78
C GLY A 41 13.68 -9.32 -3.16
N GLN A 42 12.60 -9.68 -3.84
CA GLN A 42 12.61 -10.47 -5.08
C GLN A 42 11.94 -9.71 -6.24
N ASN A 43 12.43 -9.92 -7.46
CA ASN A 43 11.78 -9.39 -8.66
C ASN A 43 10.57 -10.25 -9.03
N GLN A 44 9.42 -9.62 -9.23
CA GLN A 44 8.21 -10.25 -9.77
C GLN A 44 7.86 -9.65 -11.12
N PHE A 45 7.41 -10.52 -12.03
CA PHE A 45 7.02 -10.15 -13.38
C PHE A 45 5.50 -10.19 -13.50
N HIS A 46 4.90 -9.13 -14.01
CA HIS A 46 3.49 -9.10 -14.36
C HIS A 46 3.30 -8.62 -15.80
N VAL A 47 2.64 -9.44 -16.61
CA VAL A 47 2.23 -9.08 -17.97
C VAL A 47 0.94 -8.28 -17.89
N VAL A 48 0.94 -7.08 -18.46
CA VAL A 48 -0.24 -6.22 -18.50
C VAL A 48 -1.24 -6.83 -19.48
N GLN A 49 -2.39 -7.30 -18.99
CA GLN A 49 -3.46 -7.82 -19.84
C GLN A 49 -4.21 -6.65 -20.49
N ASN A 50 -4.69 -6.81 -21.75
CA ASN A 50 -5.43 -5.76 -22.46
C ASN A 50 -6.73 -5.34 -21.77
N ASP A 51 -7.32 -6.23 -20.97
CA ASP A 51 -8.53 -5.98 -20.16
C ASP A 51 -8.16 -5.63 -18.69
N GLY A 52 -6.86 -5.48 -18.43
CA GLY A 52 -6.18 -5.71 -17.15
C GLY A 52 -6.09 -4.54 -16.19
N GLY A 53 -7.16 -3.74 -16.07
CA GLY A 53 -7.28 -2.67 -15.07
C GLY A 53 -6.26 -1.53 -15.22
N SER A 54 -6.60 -0.34 -14.70
CA SER A 54 -5.66 0.79 -14.68
C SER A 54 -4.33 0.38 -14.03
N LEU A 55 -3.22 1.00 -14.43
CA LEU A 55 -1.90 0.89 -13.76
C LEU A 55 -2.01 1.07 -12.22
N GLU A 56 -3.02 1.80 -11.75
CA GLU A 56 -3.37 1.94 -10.34
C GLU A 56 -3.78 0.62 -9.67
N ALA A 57 -4.53 -0.26 -10.36
CA ALA A 57 -4.92 -1.57 -9.84
C ALA A 57 -3.70 -2.48 -9.63
N ILE A 58 -2.72 -2.38 -10.53
CA ILE A 58 -1.44 -3.10 -10.43
C ILE A 58 -0.61 -2.53 -9.27
N ALA A 59 -0.53 -1.20 -9.16
CA ALA A 59 0.14 -0.51 -8.06
C ALA A 59 -0.43 -0.93 -6.69
N LYS A 60 -1.77 -1.00 -6.56
CA LYS A 60 -2.45 -1.46 -5.35
C LYS A 60 -2.18 -2.93 -5.05
N LYS A 61 -2.24 -3.80 -6.06
CA LYS A 61 -2.09 -5.25 -5.90
C LYS A 61 -0.71 -5.62 -5.34
N TYR A 62 0.34 -4.95 -5.78
CA TYR A 62 1.72 -5.24 -5.37
C TYR A 62 2.29 -4.24 -4.35
N ASN A 63 1.48 -3.28 -3.91
CA ASN A 63 1.88 -2.19 -3.03
C ASN A 63 3.15 -1.46 -3.53
N VAL A 64 3.15 -1.15 -4.82
CA VAL A 64 4.24 -0.47 -5.52
C VAL A 64 3.78 0.90 -5.97
N GLY A 65 4.65 1.90 -5.87
CA GLY A 65 4.32 3.27 -6.27
C GLY A 65 4.07 3.36 -7.79
N PHE A 66 3.08 4.17 -8.18
CA PHE A 66 2.76 4.43 -9.59
C PHE A 66 3.98 4.91 -10.40
N LEU A 67 4.82 5.76 -9.79
CA LEU A 67 6.07 6.21 -10.39
C LEU A 67 7.05 5.05 -10.64
N ALA A 68 7.10 4.06 -9.76
CA ALA A 68 7.96 2.89 -9.93
C ALA A 68 7.51 2.03 -11.12
N LEU A 69 6.23 2.09 -11.51
CA LEU A 69 5.71 1.44 -12.71
C LEU A 69 5.99 2.26 -13.97
N LEU A 70 5.90 3.60 -13.92
CA LEU A 70 6.21 4.48 -15.06
C LEU A 70 7.70 4.49 -15.44
N GLN A 71 8.59 4.28 -14.47
CA GLN A 71 10.03 4.21 -14.74
C GLN A 71 10.48 2.87 -15.34
N GLN A 72 9.58 1.89 -15.47
CA GLN A 72 9.87 0.61 -16.10
C GLN A 72 9.52 0.66 -17.59
N ILE A 73 10.50 0.38 -18.44
CA ILE A 73 10.42 0.44 -19.90
C ILE A 73 10.65 -1.01 -20.36
N PRO A 74 9.62 -1.87 -20.56
CA PRO A 74 8.52 -1.71 -21.52
C PRO A 74 7.11 -1.91 -20.92
N ALA A 75 6.11 -1.23 -21.50
CA ALA A 75 4.72 -1.19 -21.00
C ALA A 75 4.00 -2.55 -20.92
N SER A 76 4.53 -3.59 -21.58
CA SER A 76 3.95 -4.94 -21.60
C SER A 76 4.37 -5.82 -20.43
N ILE A 77 5.53 -5.55 -19.80
CA ILE A 77 6.08 -6.37 -18.71
C ILE A 77 6.56 -5.45 -17.59
N LEU A 78 5.84 -5.45 -16.48
CA LEU A 78 6.21 -4.73 -15.27
C LEU A 78 7.01 -5.67 -14.37
N THR A 79 8.24 -5.28 -14.10
CA THR A 79 9.19 -5.96 -13.22
C THR A 79 9.37 -5.15 -11.94
N PHE A 80 8.66 -5.50 -10.87
CA PHE A 80 8.73 -4.78 -9.60
C PHE A 80 9.32 -5.66 -8.50
N ARG A 81 9.87 -5.00 -7.48
CA ARG A 81 10.49 -5.67 -6.34
C ARG A 81 9.49 -5.77 -5.21
N VAL A 82 9.36 -6.96 -4.63
CA VAL A 82 8.42 -7.29 -3.55
C VAL A 82 9.22 -7.85 -2.36
N PRO A 83 8.80 -7.64 -1.11
CA PRO A 83 9.43 -8.28 0.02
C PRO A 83 9.43 -9.80 -0.15
N ALA A 84 10.55 -10.45 0.21
CA ALA A 84 10.58 -11.90 0.25
C ALA A 84 9.64 -12.37 1.38
N ALA A 85 8.62 -13.15 1.04
CA ALA A 85 7.91 -13.95 2.04
C ALA A 85 8.90 -15.00 2.57
N TYR A 86 8.92 -15.17 3.88
CA TYR A 86 9.67 -16.22 4.58
C TYR A 86 9.23 -17.60 4.11
#